data_AF-F7XNL3-F1
#
_entry.id   AF-F7XNL3-F1
#
_cell.length_a   1.000
_cell.length_b   1.000
_cell.length_c   1.000
_cell.angle_alpha   90.00
_cell.angle_beta   90.00
_cell.angle_gamma   90.00
#
_symmetry.space_group_name_H-M   'P 1'
#
loop_
_entity.id
_entity.type
_entity.pdbx_description
1 polymer ?
#
loop_
_entity_poly.entity_id
_entity_poly.type
_entity_poly.pdbx_seq_one_letter_code
_entity_poly.pdbx_strand_id
1 'polypeptide(L)'
;MSSSFEILKRCASGRIGKLTTPHGVVETPTVMPVINPNIRLVSPSKMKDMGAEILITNSYIIYRSKKLADHALTRGLHSLLEYDGPIMTDSGSFQLSVYGEVEVTNEQIIDFQHKIGSDIAVPLDIPTPPDVSRDRAEEELEITTERLKNARNHLSGSTLLAGPIQGSTYRDLRTEAAKKVSEIGFDIYPIGAVVPLMESYRYADLVDVIVSSKMGLNPSSPVHLFGAGHPMMFSLAVAMGCDLLDSAAYALYAKDERYITPHGTFHLSGLKYLPCSCPVCQSYTPDEIRNSDDPVTLLAEHNLYTTFEEIRRVKQAVYDGNLLELVEMRCRSHPRLLEALERIYSYSDWLEIYDPISKSTFFYCGPESAKRPEVIRFSKRMERLNIDGSAIIRPAGSNIKNTSDFDHMLEFKPPFGAYPVELGEVYPFNAESPSVHGPESLGVALENTIRLIKLNPDAEFTFMKPDHMEHPILEKLSSIANIVNFSQ
;
A
#
# COMPACT_ATOMS: atom_id res chain seq x y z
N MET A 1 -11.81 -20.51 -3.97
CA MET A 1 -11.50 -19.21 -4.60
C MET A 1 -12.71 -18.32 -4.37
N SER A 2 -12.54 -17.16 -3.75
CA SER A 2 -13.64 -16.19 -3.65
C SER A 2 -13.95 -15.70 -5.08
N SER A 3 -15.18 -15.92 -5.54
CA SER A 3 -15.65 -15.45 -6.85
C SER A 3 -15.95 -13.96 -6.87
N SER A 4 -15.71 -13.23 -5.78
CA SER A 4 -16.10 -11.83 -5.64
C SER A 4 -15.03 -10.83 -6.06
N PHE A 5 -13.77 -11.24 -6.28
CA PHE A 5 -12.68 -10.30 -6.58
C PHE A 5 -11.90 -10.63 -7.87
N GLU A 6 -11.80 -9.64 -8.76
CA GLU A 6 -11.02 -9.70 -10.00
C GLU A 6 -9.90 -8.66 -9.99
N ILE A 7 -8.72 -9.02 -10.52
CA ILE A 7 -7.59 -8.11 -10.65
C ILE A 7 -7.50 -7.62 -12.09
N LEU A 8 -7.51 -6.31 -12.30
CA LEU A 8 -7.43 -5.67 -13.62
C LEU A 8 -6.00 -5.24 -13.97
N LYS A 9 -5.28 -4.67 -13.00
CA LYS A 9 -3.96 -4.08 -13.21
C LYS A 9 -3.12 -4.21 -11.95
N ARG A 10 -1.79 -4.27 -12.10
CA ARG A 10 -0.84 -4.37 -10.98
C ARG A 10 0.33 -3.40 -11.17
N CYS A 11 0.91 -2.98 -10.05
CA CYS A 11 2.20 -2.31 -9.95
C CYS A 11 2.76 -2.58 -8.54
N ALA A 12 4.00 -3.07 -8.43
CA ALA A 12 4.49 -3.68 -7.19
C ALA A 12 3.52 -4.77 -6.68
N SER A 13 3.26 -4.85 -5.37
CA SER A 13 2.19 -5.72 -4.84
C SER A 13 0.81 -5.07 -4.89
N GLY A 14 0.70 -3.81 -5.32
CA GLY A 14 -0.53 -3.06 -5.48
C GLY A 14 -1.30 -3.44 -6.74
N ARG A 15 -2.61 -3.22 -6.71
CA ARG A 15 -3.50 -3.64 -7.79
C ARG A 15 -4.78 -2.84 -7.88
N ILE A 16 -5.23 -2.62 -9.12
CA ILE A 16 -6.60 -2.22 -9.39
C ILE A 16 -7.43 -3.48 -9.54
N GLY A 17 -8.55 -3.56 -8.84
CA GLY A 17 -9.45 -4.71 -8.87
C GLY A 17 -10.92 -4.32 -8.82
N LYS A 18 -11.78 -5.32 -9.00
CA LYS A 18 -13.24 -5.20 -8.87
C LYS A 18 -13.72 -6.17 -7.80
N LEU A 19 -14.30 -5.63 -6.74
CA LEU A 19 -14.96 -6.37 -5.68
C LEU A 19 -16.47 -6.34 -5.91
N THR A 20 -17.06 -7.49 -6.20
CA THR A 20 -18.51 -7.64 -6.39
C THR A 20 -19.18 -7.92 -5.06
N THR A 21 -20.11 -7.05 -4.66
CA THR A 21 -20.92 -7.17 -3.45
C THR A 21 -22.42 -7.27 -3.81
N PRO A 22 -23.31 -7.61 -2.86
CA PRO A 22 -24.75 -7.65 -3.12
C PRO A 22 -25.34 -6.35 -3.70
N HIS A 23 -24.87 -5.18 -3.26
CA HIS A 23 -25.37 -3.87 -3.70
C HIS A 23 -24.44 -3.11 -4.66
N GLY A 24 -23.52 -3.80 -5.34
CA GLY A 24 -22.75 -3.18 -6.43
C GLY A 24 -21.35 -3.74 -6.61
N VAL A 25 -20.62 -3.15 -7.56
CA VAL A 25 -19.20 -3.45 -7.77
C VAL A 25 -18.38 -2.26 -7.28
N VAL A 26 -17.37 -2.54 -6.48
CA VAL A 26 -16.41 -1.56 -5.94
C VAL A 26 -15.08 -1.70 -6.68
N GLU A 27 -14.56 -0.61 -7.22
CA GLU A 27 -13.20 -0.58 -7.76
C GLU A 27 -12.19 -0.36 -6.63
N THR A 28 -11.18 -1.23 -6.53
CA THR A 28 -10.07 -1.12 -5.57
C THR A 28 -8.81 -0.56 -6.27
N PRO A 29 -7.86 0.07 -5.54
CA PRO A 29 -7.94 0.44 -4.14
C PRO A 29 -8.95 1.56 -3.88
N THR A 30 -9.64 1.49 -2.74
CA THR A 30 -10.60 2.53 -2.32
C THR A 30 -10.56 2.78 -0.82
N VAL A 31 -11.19 3.88 -0.39
CA VAL A 31 -11.32 4.27 1.02
C VAL A 31 -12.80 4.25 1.39
N MET A 32 -13.12 3.60 2.51
CA MET A 32 -14.45 3.53 3.11
C MET A 32 -14.56 4.61 4.20
N PRO A 33 -15.32 5.70 3.99
CA PRO A 33 -15.65 6.61 5.07
C PRO A 33 -16.39 5.88 6.19
N VAL A 34 -15.90 6.04 7.42
CA VAL A 34 -16.56 5.52 8.61
C VAL A 34 -17.74 6.43 8.95
N ILE A 35 -18.93 5.85 9.02
CA ILE A 35 -20.15 6.53 9.42
C ILE A 35 -20.47 6.16 10.87
N ASN A 36 -20.56 7.18 11.74
CA ASN A 36 -21.25 7.03 13.02
C ASN A 36 -22.75 7.29 12.80
N PRO A 37 -23.63 6.30 12.98
CA PRO A 37 -25.06 6.47 12.71
C PRO A 37 -25.73 7.58 13.55
N ASN A 38 -25.13 7.93 14.70
CA ASN A 38 -25.64 8.97 15.59
C ASN A 38 -25.18 10.39 15.21
N ILE A 39 -24.08 10.52 14.44
CA ILE A 39 -23.48 11.82 14.12
C ILE A 39 -23.12 11.81 12.63
N ARG A 40 -23.91 12.52 11.81
CA ARG A 40 -23.67 12.66 10.37
C ARG A 40 -23.21 14.08 10.06
N LEU A 41 -21.89 14.27 10.01
CA LEU A 41 -21.29 15.55 9.59
C LEU A 41 -21.50 15.76 8.09
N VAL A 42 -21.13 14.76 7.29
CA VAL A 42 -21.34 14.73 5.85
C VAL A 42 -22.35 13.62 5.55
N SER A 43 -23.33 13.89 4.69
CA SER A 43 -24.34 12.88 4.35
C SER A 43 -23.76 11.78 3.46
N PRO A 44 -24.20 10.51 3.59
CA PRO A 44 -23.76 9.43 2.71
C PRO A 44 -23.98 9.70 1.21
N SER A 45 -25.09 10.36 0.83
CA SER A 45 -25.31 10.81 -0.54
C SER A 45 -24.20 11.76 -1.02
N LYS A 46 -23.81 12.74 -0.19
CA LYS A 46 -22.73 13.67 -0.54
C LYS A 46 -21.38 12.95 -0.62
N MET A 47 -21.12 11.99 0.26
CA MET A 47 -19.91 11.17 0.17
C MET A 47 -19.85 10.38 -1.14
N LYS A 48 -20.98 9.85 -1.61
CA LYS A 48 -21.09 9.20 -2.92
C LYS A 48 -20.67 10.15 -4.04
N ASP A 49 -21.18 11.38 -4.04
CA ASP A 49 -20.84 12.41 -5.04
C ASP A 49 -19.34 12.78 -5.01
N MET A 50 -18.69 12.65 -3.85
CA MET A 50 -17.25 12.91 -3.68
C MET A 50 -16.35 11.74 -4.14
N GLY A 51 -16.93 10.55 -4.33
CA GLY A 51 -16.24 9.35 -4.79
C GLY A 51 -16.30 8.12 -3.86
N ALA A 52 -17.16 8.12 -2.83
CA ALA A 52 -17.34 6.96 -1.97
C ALA A 52 -18.10 5.83 -2.71
N GLU A 53 -17.37 4.80 -3.13
CA GLU A 53 -17.94 3.59 -3.75
C GLU A 53 -18.44 2.56 -2.73
N ILE A 54 -18.02 2.68 -1.48
CA ILE A 54 -18.38 1.80 -0.36
C ILE A 54 -18.25 2.58 0.96
N LEU A 55 -19.12 2.28 1.92
CA LEU A 55 -19.09 2.85 3.27
C LEU A 55 -18.81 1.77 4.32
N ILE A 56 -18.35 2.20 5.49
CA ILE A 56 -18.26 1.32 6.66
C ILE A 56 -18.98 1.94 7.86
N THR A 57 -19.69 1.13 8.64
CA THR A 57 -20.28 1.56 9.91
C THR A 57 -20.09 0.48 10.98
N ASN A 58 -20.45 0.80 12.22
CA ASN A 58 -20.27 -0.10 13.35
C ASN A 58 -21.62 -0.71 13.75
N SER A 59 -21.77 -2.02 13.53
CA SER A 59 -23.01 -2.75 13.81
C SER A 59 -23.32 -2.81 15.30
N TYR A 60 -22.31 -2.83 16.17
CA TYR A 60 -22.50 -2.82 17.62
C TYR A 60 -23.15 -1.51 18.10
N ILE A 61 -22.75 -0.36 17.56
CA ILE A 61 -23.41 0.93 17.87
C ILE A 61 -24.89 0.90 17.46
N ILE A 62 -25.20 0.34 16.30
CA ILE A 62 -26.59 0.18 15.82
C ILE A 62 -27.36 -0.76 16.75
N TYR A 63 -26.78 -1.91 17.09
CA TYR A 63 -27.37 -2.94 17.95
C TYR A 63 -27.71 -2.39 19.34
N ARG A 64 -26.82 -1.60 19.94
CA ARG A 64 -27.01 -1.01 21.28
C ARG A 64 -28.10 0.06 21.33
N SER A 65 -28.36 0.74 20.22
CA SER A 65 -29.37 1.78 20.16
C SER A 65 -30.70 1.20 19.68
N LYS A 66 -31.67 1.03 20.60
CA LYS A 66 -32.99 0.49 20.27
C LYS A 66 -33.63 1.15 19.04
N LYS A 67 -33.55 2.48 18.94
CA LYS A 67 -34.08 3.23 17.79
C LYS A 67 -33.39 2.85 16.47
N LEU A 68 -32.07 2.70 16.48
CA LEU A 68 -31.30 2.35 15.28
C LEU A 68 -31.50 0.88 14.91
N ALA A 69 -31.47 -0.02 15.90
CA ALA A 69 -31.72 -1.44 15.72
C ALA A 69 -33.12 -1.70 15.14
N ASP A 70 -34.16 -1.10 15.72
CA ASP A 70 -35.54 -1.24 15.24
C ASP A 70 -35.68 -0.76 13.78
N HIS A 71 -35.07 0.38 13.43
CA HIS A 71 -35.06 0.86 12.05
C HIS A 71 -34.31 -0.11 11.13
N ALA A 72 -33.09 -0.50 11.48
CA ALA A 72 -32.25 -1.37 10.66
C ALA A 72 -32.89 -2.75 10.44
N LEU A 73 -33.57 -3.31 11.45
CA LEU A 73 -34.25 -4.60 11.35
C LEU A 73 -35.55 -4.52 10.54
N THR A 74 -36.24 -3.37 10.54
CA THR A 74 -37.53 -3.22 9.84
C THR A 74 -37.40 -2.70 8.41
N ARG A 75 -36.41 -1.84 8.15
CA ARG A 75 -36.21 -1.16 6.85
C ARG A 75 -34.86 -1.44 6.19
N GLY A 76 -33.93 -2.10 6.90
CA GLY A 76 -32.59 -2.40 6.40
C GLY A 76 -31.56 -1.29 6.67
N LEU A 77 -30.29 -1.67 6.61
CA LEU A 77 -29.12 -0.83 6.82
C LEU A 77 -28.99 0.29 5.78
N HIS A 78 -29.27 -0.02 4.52
CA HIS A 78 -29.25 0.95 3.42
C HIS A 78 -30.28 2.07 3.60
N SER A 79 -31.50 1.72 4.03
CA SER A 79 -32.52 2.72 4.40
C SER A 79 -32.11 3.52 5.63
N LEU A 80 -31.46 2.89 6.61
CA LEU A 80 -30.99 3.59 7.79
C LEU A 80 -29.97 4.66 7.42
N LEU A 81 -28.97 4.33 6.59
CA LEU A 81 -27.90 5.25 6.20
C LEU A 81 -28.27 6.17 5.03
N GLU A 82 -29.38 5.92 4.34
CA GLU A 82 -29.75 6.63 3.10
C GLU A 82 -28.65 6.50 2.04
N TYR A 83 -28.14 5.27 1.87
CA TYR A 83 -27.09 4.92 0.93
C TYR A 83 -27.44 3.62 0.20
N ASP A 84 -27.42 3.69 -1.13
CA ASP A 84 -27.83 2.61 -2.05
C ASP A 84 -26.65 1.76 -2.55
N GLY A 85 -25.41 2.13 -2.23
CA GLY A 85 -24.22 1.37 -2.58
C GLY A 85 -23.80 0.37 -1.48
N PRO A 86 -22.67 -0.31 -1.67
CA PRO A 86 -22.12 -1.29 -0.73
C PRO A 86 -21.82 -0.74 0.67
N ILE A 87 -22.19 -1.47 1.72
CA ILE A 87 -21.92 -1.12 3.12
C ILE A 87 -21.26 -2.31 3.85
N MET A 88 -20.07 -2.05 4.38
CA MET A 88 -19.38 -2.94 5.32
C MET A 88 -19.78 -2.61 6.75
N THR A 89 -19.93 -3.63 7.60
CA THR A 89 -20.18 -3.44 9.03
C THR A 89 -19.08 -4.05 9.88
N ASP A 90 -18.50 -3.24 10.76
CA ASP A 90 -17.62 -3.70 11.83
C ASP A 90 -18.45 -4.29 12.99
N SER A 91 -17.91 -5.29 13.70
CA SER A 91 -18.53 -6.02 14.81
C SER A 91 -18.47 -5.28 16.14
N GLY A 92 -17.67 -4.22 16.23
CA GLY A 92 -17.40 -3.51 17.48
C GLY A 92 -16.13 -3.96 18.20
N SER A 93 -15.23 -4.66 17.51
CA SER A 93 -13.90 -5.04 18.02
C SER A 93 -13.10 -3.84 18.50
N PHE A 94 -13.28 -2.66 17.88
CA PHE A 94 -12.68 -1.42 18.40
C PHE A 94 -13.18 -1.08 19.82
N GLN A 95 -14.48 -1.22 20.10
CA GLN A 95 -15.03 -1.03 21.45
C GLN A 95 -14.51 -2.09 22.42
N LEU A 96 -14.32 -3.34 21.98
CA LEU A 96 -13.65 -4.37 22.77
C LEU A 96 -12.23 -3.92 23.18
N SER A 97 -11.48 -3.32 22.24
CA SER A 97 -10.12 -2.84 22.50
C SER A 97 -10.04 -1.66 23.48
N VAL A 98 -11.05 -0.76 23.44
CA VAL A 98 -11.07 0.47 24.25
C VAL A 98 -11.69 0.22 25.64
N TYR A 99 -12.76 -0.57 25.71
CA TYR A 99 -13.55 -0.75 26.94
C TYR A 99 -13.36 -2.12 27.60
N GLY A 100 -12.65 -3.05 26.96
CA GLY A 100 -12.35 -4.39 27.48
C GLY A 100 -13.50 -5.39 27.38
N GLU A 101 -14.74 -4.93 27.23
CA GLU A 101 -15.92 -5.79 27.15
C GLU A 101 -16.93 -5.29 26.11
N VAL A 102 -17.60 -6.24 25.45
CA VAL A 102 -18.73 -5.97 24.53
C VAL A 102 -19.86 -6.91 24.92
N GLU A 103 -21.05 -6.36 25.18
CA GLU A 103 -22.24 -7.13 25.61
C GLU A 103 -22.96 -7.78 24.40
N VAL A 104 -22.22 -8.48 23.53
CA VAL A 104 -22.76 -9.22 22.39
C VAL A 104 -21.88 -10.43 22.07
N THR A 105 -22.49 -11.58 21.78
CA THR A 105 -21.72 -12.75 21.31
C THR A 105 -21.37 -12.62 19.83
N ASN A 106 -20.39 -13.41 19.38
CA ASN A 106 -19.99 -13.48 17.98
C ASN A 106 -21.18 -13.85 17.07
N GLU A 107 -21.97 -14.86 17.46
CA GLU A 107 -23.13 -15.33 16.70
C GLU A 107 -24.23 -14.25 16.63
N GLN A 108 -24.49 -13.57 17.75
CA GLN A 108 -25.50 -12.51 17.83
C GLN A 108 -25.17 -11.34 16.90
N ILE A 109 -23.92 -10.87 16.90
CA ILE A 109 -23.54 -9.72 16.07
C ILE A 109 -23.51 -10.09 14.59
N ILE A 110 -23.11 -11.31 14.25
CA ILE A 110 -23.10 -11.82 12.88
C ILE A 110 -24.53 -11.96 12.35
N ASP A 111 -25.43 -12.56 13.15
CA ASP A 111 -26.86 -12.65 12.81
C ASP A 111 -27.48 -11.27 12.62
N PHE A 112 -27.11 -10.32 13.48
CA PHE A 112 -27.61 -8.96 13.39
C PHE A 112 -27.15 -8.30 12.08
N GLN A 113 -25.85 -8.37 11.75
CA GLN A 113 -25.29 -7.84 10.50
C GLN A 113 -25.97 -8.42 9.26
N HIS A 114 -26.25 -9.73 9.26
CA HIS A 114 -26.97 -10.38 8.18
C HIS A 114 -28.42 -9.90 8.09
N LYS A 115 -29.15 -9.84 9.22
CA LYS A 115 -30.56 -9.41 9.27
C LYS A 115 -30.77 -7.97 8.84
N ILE A 116 -29.83 -7.07 9.13
CA ILE A 116 -29.90 -5.67 8.69
C ILE A 116 -29.47 -5.48 7.23
N GLY A 117 -28.98 -6.53 6.57
CA GLY A 117 -28.60 -6.49 5.15
C GLY A 117 -27.22 -5.89 4.89
N SER A 118 -26.23 -6.18 5.73
CA SER A 118 -24.83 -5.81 5.44
C SER A 118 -24.31 -6.53 4.19
N ASP A 119 -23.55 -5.82 3.36
CA ASP A 119 -22.87 -6.39 2.18
C ASP A 119 -21.64 -7.21 2.59
N ILE A 120 -20.88 -6.69 3.56
CA ILE A 120 -19.68 -7.29 4.10
C ILE A 120 -19.77 -7.26 5.62
N ALA A 121 -19.90 -8.44 6.23
CA ALA A 121 -19.94 -8.58 7.68
C ALA A 121 -18.57 -8.96 8.25
N VAL A 122 -18.21 -8.36 9.37
CA VAL A 122 -17.01 -8.66 10.14
C VAL A 122 -17.41 -9.44 11.38
N PRO A 123 -16.85 -10.62 11.65
CA PRO A 123 -17.01 -11.34 12.92
C PRO A 123 -16.39 -10.59 14.10
N LEU A 124 -16.67 -11.03 15.33
CA LEU A 124 -16.08 -10.44 16.53
C LEU A 124 -14.67 -10.99 16.76
N ASP A 125 -13.64 -10.31 16.30
CA ASP A 125 -12.23 -10.64 16.55
C ASP A 125 -11.69 -9.95 17.82
N ILE A 126 -10.52 -10.40 18.31
CA ILE A 126 -9.81 -9.73 19.39
C ILE A 126 -8.65 -8.93 18.77
N PRO A 127 -8.72 -7.59 18.77
CA PRO A 127 -7.65 -6.76 18.23
C PRO A 127 -6.48 -6.66 19.21
N THR A 128 -5.65 -7.70 19.22
CA THR A 128 -4.45 -7.82 20.06
C THR A 128 -3.51 -6.62 19.85
N PRO A 129 -3.32 -5.75 20.87
CA PRO A 129 -2.49 -4.55 20.74
C PRO A 129 -1.04 -4.85 20.35
N PRO A 130 -0.31 -3.89 19.78
CA PRO A 130 1.14 -4.00 19.58
C PRO A 130 1.89 -4.29 20.89
N ASP A 131 2.97 -5.08 20.79
CA ASP A 131 3.97 -5.33 21.85
C ASP A 131 3.43 -5.96 23.16
N VAL A 132 2.29 -6.66 23.08
CA VAL A 132 1.86 -7.55 24.16
C VAL A 132 2.78 -8.78 24.25
N SER A 133 2.70 -9.54 25.35
CA SER A 133 3.46 -10.79 25.44
C SER A 133 3.06 -11.79 24.35
N ARG A 134 4.02 -12.62 23.91
CA ARG A 134 3.79 -13.65 22.90
C ARG A 134 2.68 -14.61 23.31
N ASP A 135 2.68 -15.05 24.57
CA ASP A 135 1.65 -15.95 25.12
C ASP A 135 0.24 -15.35 25.00
N ARG A 136 0.10 -14.05 25.32
CA ARG A 136 -1.18 -13.34 25.18
C ARG A 136 -1.59 -13.22 23.72
N ALA A 137 -0.64 -12.90 22.83
CA ALA A 137 -0.92 -12.80 21.40
C ALA A 137 -1.36 -14.15 20.79
N GLU A 138 -0.79 -15.27 21.24
CA GLU A 138 -1.18 -16.62 20.81
C GLU A 138 -2.57 -17.00 21.34
N GLU A 139 -2.86 -16.74 22.62
CA GLU A 139 -4.16 -17.00 23.24
C GLU A 139 -5.30 -16.21 22.55
N GLU A 140 -5.13 -14.90 22.39
CA GLU A 140 -6.15 -14.04 21.75
C GLU A 140 -6.34 -14.39 20.26
N LEU A 141 -5.27 -14.81 19.58
CA LEU A 141 -5.33 -15.28 18.19
C LEU A 141 -6.06 -16.61 18.07
N GLU A 142 -5.90 -17.53 19.02
CA GLU A 142 -6.63 -18.79 19.06
C GLU A 142 -8.14 -18.55 19.23
N ILE A 143 -8.54 -17.70 20.18
CA ILE A 143 -9.94 -17.30 20.38
C ILE A 143 -10.49 -16.65 19.11
N THR A 144 -9.74 -15.74 18.49
CA THR A 144 -10.13 -15.10 17.23
C THR A 144 -10.34 -16.16 16.14
N THR A 145 -9.42 -17.11 16.00
CA THR A 145 -9.51 -18.16 14.98
C THR A 145 -10.76 -19.04 15.19
N GLU A 146 -11.10 -19.38 16.43
CA GLU A 146 -12.32 -20.11 16.77
C GLU A 146 -13.58 -19.34 16.37
N ARG A 147 -13.65 -18.05 16.74
CA ARG A 147 -14.79 -17.18 16.37
C ARG A 147 -14.95 -17.04 14.86
N LEU A 148 -13.86 -16.97 14.12
CA LEU A 148 -13.87 -16.94 12.65
C LEU A 148 -14.41 -18.26 12.06
N LYS A 149 -13.99 -19.42 12.59
CA LYS A 149 -14.54 -20.71 12.16
C LYS A 149 -16.04 -20.79 12.41
N ASN A 150 -16.49 -20.38 13.59
CA ASN A 150 -17.91 -20.37 13.95
C ASN A 150 -18.70 -19.44 13.03
N ALA A 151 -18.19 -18.22 12.78
CA ALA A 151 -18.79 -17.27 11.87
C ALA A 151 -18.99 -17.83 10.46
N ARG A 152 -17.96 -18.49 9.91
CA ARG A 152 -18.03 -19.04 8.56
C ARG A 152 -19.01 -20.20 8.44
N ASN A 153 -19.14 -21.01 9.48
CA ASN A 153 -20.10 -22.13 9.51
C ASN A 153 -21.55 -21.65 9.77
N HIS A 154 -21.71 -20.50 10.41
CA HIS A 154 -23.01 -19.98 10.84
C HIS A 154 -23.76 -19.26 9.71
N LEU A 155 -23.06 -18.50 8.88
CA LEU A 155 -23.69 -17.76 7.78
C LEU A 155 -23.63 -18.52 6.45
N SER A 156 -24.78 -18.58 5.80
CA SER A 156 -24.92 -18.97 4.39
C SER A 156 -25.76 -17.91 3.67
N GLY A 157 -25.38 -17.52 2.47
CA GLY A 157 -26.10 -16.50 1.70
C GLY A 157 -25.18 -15.60 0.89
N SER A 158 -25.69 -14.42 0.53
CA SER A 158 -25.02 -13.44 -0.33
C SER A 158 -24.12 -12.46 0.43
N THR A 159 -24.25 -12.34 1.75
CA THR A 159 -23.39 -11.48 2.56
C THR A 159 -21.95 -11.99 2.52
N LEU A 160 -21.02 -11.14 2.12
CA LEU A 160 -19.59 -11.46 2.14
C LEU A 160 -19.08 -11.44 3.58
N LEU A 161 -18.08 -12.29 3.86
CA LEU A 161 -17.44 -12.32 5.18
C LEU A 161 -16.00 -11.84 5.11
N ALA A 162 -15.68 -10.93 6.03
CA ALA A 162 -14.32 -10.50 6.28
C ALA A 162 -13.68 -11.36 7.38
N GLY A 163 -12.46 -11.84 7.17
CA GLY A 163 -11.68 -12.60 8.15
C GLY A 163 -10.48 -11.80 8.68
N PRO A 164 -10.62 -11.07 9.79
CA PRO A 164 -9.52 -10.30 10.38
C PRO A 164 -8.29 -11.14 10.71
N ILE A 165 -7.12 -10.67 10.27
CA ILE A 165 -5.81 -11.22 10.59
C ILE A 165 -5.27 -10.46 11.80
N GLN A 166 -4.99 -11.19 12.86
CA GLN A 166 -4.41 -10.71 14.12
C GLN A 166 -3.03 -11.34 14.37
N GLY A 167 -2.40 -11.00 15.50
CA GLY A 167 -1.06 -11.50 15.86
C GLY A 167 -0.09 -10.42 16.34
N SER A 168 -0.58 -9.25 16.76
CA SER A 168 0.23 -8.15 17.30
C SER A 168 1.37 -7.74 16.33
N THR A 169 2.58 -7.49 16.84
CA THR A 169 3.80 -7.16 16.10
C THR A 169 4.65 -8.38 15.74
N TYR A 170 4.17 -9.61 16.00
CA TYR A 170 4.88 -10.85 15.72
C TYR A 170 4.69 -11.31 14.27
N ARG A 171 5.75 -11.23 13.46
CA ARG A 171 5.72 -11.53 12.01
C ARG A 171 5.35 -12.99 11.70
N ASP A 172 5.83 -13.94 12.52
CA ASP A 172 5.51 -15.36 12.43
C ASP A 172 4.02 -15.60 12.69
N LEU A 173 3.47 -15.00 13.75
CA LEU A 173 2.04 -15.12 14.08
C LEU A 173 1.17 -14.51 12.99
N ARG A 174 1.52 -13.35 12.43
CA ARG A 174 0.80 -12.72 11.32
C ARG A 174 0.75 -13.62 10.08
N THR A 175 1.87 -14.23 9.73
CA THR A 175 1.97 -15.13 8.57
C THR A 175 1.13 -16.38 8.78
N GLU A 176 1.21 -16.98 9.97
CA GLU A 176 0.47 -18.19 10.32
C GLU A 176 -1.04 -17.94 10.42
N ALA A 177 -1.45 -16.82 11.03
CA ALA A 177 -2.83 -16.37 11.10
C ALA A 177 -3.42 -16.18 9.70
N ALA A 178 -2.71 -15.48 8.82
CA ALA A 178 -3.13 -15.27 7.44
C ALA A 178 -3.36 -16.59 6.69
N LYS A 179 -2.47 -17.59 6.84
CA LYS A 179 -2.66 -18.92 6.25
C LYS A 179 -3.92 -19.60 6.77
N LYS A 180 -4.07 -19.69 8.09
CA LYS A 180 -5.23 -20.33 8.74
C LYS A 180 -6.54 -19.67 8.33
N VAL A 181 -6.62 -18.35 8.34
CA VAL A 181 -7.83 -17.61 7.92
C VAL A 181 -8.08 -17.78 6.42
N SER A 182 -7.03 -17.83 5.60
CA SER A 182 -7.15 -18.13 4.16
C SER A 182 -7.72 -19.52 3.91
N GLU A 183 -7.35 -20.53 4.70
CA GLU A 183 -7.84 -21.91 4.59
C GLU A 183 -9.31 -22.05 5.02
N ILE A 184 -9.77 -21.27 6.00
CA ILE A 184 -11.19 -21.24 6.41
C ILE A 184 -12.09 -20.75 5.27
N GLY A 185 -11.58 -19.85 4.42
CA GLY A 185 -12.28 -19.40 3.21
C GLY A 185 -13.20 -18.20 3.42
N PHE A 186 -12.59 -17.04 3.67
CA PHE A 186 -13.27 -15.73 3.72
C PHE A 186 -13.20 -15.01 2.37
N ASP A 187 -14.02 -13.97 2.22
CA ASP A 187 -14.12 -13.20 0.98
C ASP A 187 -13.15 -12.01 0.98
N ILE A 188 -12.92 -11.40 2.15
CA ILE A 188 -12.03 -10.25 2.37
C ILE A 188 -11.18 -10.50 3.61
N TYR A 189 -9.95 -10.00 3.64
CA TYR A 189 -9.00 -10.27 4.72
C TYR A 189 -8.49 -8.97 5.33
N PRO A 190 -9.17 -8.44 6.35
CA PRO A 190 -8.68 -7.29 7.06
C PRO A 190 -7.42 -7.57 7.87
N ILE A 191 -6.53 -6.59 8.00
CA ILE A 191 -5.36 -6.63 8.87
C ILE A 191 -5.66 -5.72 10.06
N GLY A 192 -5.87 -6.33 11.23
CA GLY A 192 -6.33 -5.65 12.44
C GLY A 192 -5.22 -5.26 13.42
N ALA A 193 -5.62 -4.51 14.46
CA ALA A 193 -4.78 -4.03 15.55
C ALA A 193 -3.57 -3.17 15.14
N VAL A 194 -3.67 -2.49 13.99
CA VAL A 194 -2.61 -1.62 13.45
C VAL A 194 -2.84 -0.12 13.71
N VAL A 195 -4.02 0.27 14.18
CA VAL A 195 -4.35 1.67 14.51
C VAL A 195 -3.33 2.31 15.45
N PRO A 196 -2.93 1.67 16.58
CA PRO A 196 -1.95 2.26 17.48
C PRO A 196 -0.56 2.47 16.84
N LEU A 197 -0.18 1.63 15.86
CA LEU A 197 1.06 1.80 15.11
C LEU A 197 1.00 3.07 14.24
N MET A 198 -0.13 3.34 13.60
CA MET A 198 -0.32 4.52 12.77
C MET A 198 -0.41 5.80 13.60
N GLU A 199 -1.11 5.79 14.74
CA GLU A 199 -1.20 6.92 15.66
C GLU A 199 0.16 7.26 16.29
N SER A 200 0.99 6.24 16.52
CA SER A 200 2.36 6.39 17.05
C SER A 200 3.42 6.58 15.97
N TYR A 201 3.02 6.74 14.69
CA TYR A 201 3.92 6.89 13.54
C TYR A 201 4.96 5.75 13.40
N ARG A 202 4.65 4.53 13.87
CA ARG A 202 5.49 3.32 13.75
C ARG A 202 5.25 2.63 12.42
N TYR A 203 5.48 3.36 11.33
CA TYR A 203 5.18 2.87 9.98
C TYR A 203 6.11 1.74 9.51
N ALA A 204 7.33 1.62 10.04
CA ALA A 204 8.19 0.48 9.75
C ALA A 204 7.61 -0.83 10.31
N ASP A 205 7.06 -0.81 11.53
CA ASP A 205 6.37 -1.98 12.10
C ASP A 205 5.07 -2.28 11.34
N LEU A 206 4.37 -1.25 10.87
CA LEU A 206 3.21 -1.41 9.99
C LEU A 206 3.57 -2.16 8.70
N VAL A 207 4.71 -1.83 8.09
CA VAL A 207 5.22 -2.55 6.90
C VAL A 207 5.41 -4.04 7.22
N ASP A 208 6.06 -4.35 8.35
CA ASP A 208 6.28 -5.74 8.76
C ASP A 208 4.97 -6.51 8.96
N VAL A 209 3.99 -5.89 9.63
CA VAL A 209 2.68 -6.49 9.86
C VAL A 209 1.96 -6.76 8.54
N ILE A 210 1.96 -5.79 7.61
CA ILE A 210 1.25 -5.93 6.32
C ILE A 210 1.93 -6.98 5.45
N VAL A 211 3.24 -6.87 5.24
CA VAL A 211 3.98 -7.79 4.35
C VAL A 211 3.92 -9.22 4.89
N SER A 212 4.11 -9.43 6.20
CA SER A 212 4.02 -10.78 6.80
C SER A 212 2.63 -11.38 6.65
N SER A 213 1.57 -10.57 6.85
CA SER A 213 0.20 -11.01 6.61
C SER A 213 -0.02 -11.38 5.13
N LYS A 214 0.46 -10.56 4.19
CA LYS A 214 0.36 -10.83 2.75
C LYS A 214 1.11 -12.07 2.31
N MET A 215 2.24 -12.42 2.96
CA MET A 215 2.99 -13.65 2.69
C MET A 215 2.21 -14.93 3.08
N GLY A 216 1.29 -14.84 4.03
CA GLY A 216 0.42 -15.95 4.41
C GLY A 216 -0.88 -16.04 3.62
N LEU A 217 -1.24 -15.00 2.86
CA LEU A 217 -2.48 -14.95 2.09
C LEU A 217 -2.31 -15.43 0.64
N ASN A 218 -3.41 -15.90 0.05
CA ASN A 218 -3.46 -16.09 -1.39
C ASN A 218 -3.30 -14.73 -2.11
N PRO A 219 -2.45 -14.63 -3.15
CA PRO A 219 -2.30 -13.40 -3.93
C PRO A 219 -3.57 -12.86 -4.57
N SER A 220 -4.66 -13.64 -4.68
CA SER A 220 -5.96 -13.17 -5.19
C SER A 220 -6.90 -12.62 -4.10
N SER A 221 -6.56 -12.78 -2.82
CA SER A 221 -7.44 -12.38 -1.71
C SER A 221 -7.42 -10.86 -1.51
N PRO A 222 -8.56 -10.15 -1.53
CA PRO A 222 -8.61 -8.71 -1.27
C PRO A 222 -8.31 -8.42 0.21
N VAL A 223 -7.50 -7.39 0.45
CA VAL A 223 -6.96 -7.06 1.78
C VAL A 223 -7.45 -5.69 2.23
N HIS A 224 -7.99 -5.63 3.43
CA HIS A 224 -8.42 -4.40 4.07
C HIS A 224 -7.42 -3.99 5.16
N LEU A 225 -6.94 -2.75 5.17
CA LEU A 225 -6.12 -2.24 6.27
C LEU A 225 -6.98 -1.43 7.24
N PHE A 226 -7.26 -1.98 8.42
CA PHE A 226 -8.17 -1.36 9.38
C PHE A 226 -7.64 -0.04 9.94
N GLY A 227 -8.47 1.00 9.89
CA GLY A 227 -8.23 2.34 10.41
C GLY A 227 -7.18 3.16 9.66
N ALA A 228 -6.72 2.69 8.50
CA ALA A 228 -5.76 3.39 7.65
C ALA A 228 -6.42 4.53 6.88
N GLY A 229 -6.75 5.61 7.58
CA GLY A 229 -7.60 6.67 7.06
C GLY A 229 -6.89 7.94 6.59
N HIS A 230 -5.57 8.05 6.73
CA HIS A 230 -4.82 9.26 6.40
C HIS A 230 -4.13 9.16 5.03
N PRO A 231 -4.34 10.12 4.09
CA PRO A 231 -3.84 10.06 2.71
C PRO A 231 -2.34 9.82 2.54
N MET A 232 -1.53 10.33 3.48
CA MET A 232 -0.06 10.22 3.45
C MET A 232 0.50 8.80 3.34
N MET A 233 -0.30 7.78 3.70
CA MET A 233 0.13 6.38 3.68
C MET A 233 -0.54 5.54 2.58
N PHE A 234 -1.44 6.11 1.78
CA PHE A 234 -2.23 5.33 0.82
C PHE A 234 -1.36 4.66 -0.23
N SER A 235 -0.42 5.40 -0.82
CA SER A 235 0.51 4.84 -1.81
C SER A 235 1.33 3.69 -1.22
N LEU A 236 1.84 3.85 0.01
CA LEU A 236 2.62 2.83 0.70
C LEU A 236 1.80 1.57 1.00
N ALA A 237 0.59 1.73 1.56
CA ALA A 237 -0.31 0.61 1.85
C ALA A 237 -0.70 -0.15 0.58
N VAL A 238 -1.04 0.58 -0.50
CA VAL A 238 -1.37 -0.03 -1.78
C VAL A 238 -0.15 -0.72 -2.39
N ALA A 239 1.06 -0.16 -2.27
CA ALA A 239 2.28 -0.82 -2.77
C ALA A 239 2.59 -2.15 -2.06
N MET A 240 2.12 -2.31 -0.81
CA MET A 240 2.15 -3.58 -0.08
C MET A 240 0.94 -4.49 -0.38
N GLY A 241 0.02 -4.06 -1.25
CA GLY A 241 -1.11 -4.86 -1.71
C GLY A 241 -2.34 -4.82 -0.81
N CYS A 242 -2.56 -3.72 -0.08
CA CYS A 242 -3.85 -3.39 0.51
C CYS A 242 -4.81 -2.83 -0.56
N ASP A 243 -6.07 -3.27 -0.52
CA ASP A 243 -7.11 -2.97 -1.51
C ASP A 243 -8.22 -2.09 -0.92
N LEU A 244 -8.52 -2.26 0.36
CA LEU A 244 -9.53 -1.47 1.07
C LEU A 244 -8.86 -0.74 2.23
N LEU A 245 -9.23 0.51 2.42
CA LEU A 245 -8.83 1.37 3.53
C LEU A 245 -10.10 1.90 4.18
N ASP A 246 -10.07 2.28 5.45
CA ASP A 246 -11.18 2.98 6.08
C ASP A 246 -10.72 4.21 6.87
N SER A 247 -11.59 5.22 6.92
CA SER A 247 -11.26 6.49 7.56
C SER A 247 -12.40 7.02 8.41
N ALA A 248 -12.18 7.06 9.73
CA ALA A 248 -12.88 7.98 10.63
C ALA A 248 -12.13 9.33 10.75
N ALA A 249 -10.90 9.40 10.23
CA ALA A 249 -10.01 10.54 10.39
C ALA A 249 -10.61 11.83 9.82
N TYR A 250 -11.32 11.76 8.69
CA TYR A 250 -11.92 12.96 8.07
C TYR A 250 -12.83 13.73 9.05
N ALA A 251 -13.63 13.00 9.84
CA ALA A 251 -14.58 13.55 10.81
C ALA A 251 -13.91 13.89 12.14
N LEU A 252 -13.06 12.99 12.66
CA LEU A 252 -12.35 13.21 13.92
C LEU A 252 -11.42 14.41 13.83
N TYR A 253 -10.68 14.53 12.72
CA TYR A 253 -9.72 15.62 12.53
C TYR A 253 -10.46 16.94 12.34
N ALA A 254 -11.58 16.94 11.61
CA ALA A 254 -12.40 18.13 11.46
C ALA A 254 -12.92 18.67 12.80
N LYS A 255 -13.33 17.79 13.73
CA LYS A 255 -13.74 18.18 15.09
C LYS A 255 -12.60 18.78 15.91
N ASP A 256 -11.37 18.36 15.65
CA ASP A 256 -10.15 18.88 16.29
C ASP A 256 -9.53 20.06 15.52
N GLU A 257 -10.27 20.68 14.60
CA GLU A 257 -9.80 21.77 13.72
C GLU A 257 -8.56 21.40 12.89
N ARG A 258 -8.44 20.13 12.52
CA ARG A 258 -7.33 19.58 11.74
C ARG A 258 -7.68 19.41 10.27
N TYR A 259 -6.79 19.92 9.44
CA TYR A 259 -6.82 19.95 7.99
C TYR A 259 -5.87 18.91 7.42
N ILE A 260 -6.41 17.92 6.69
CA ILE A 260 -5.65 16.81 6.11
C ILE A 260 -5.05 17.22 4.77
N THR A 261 -3.82 16.75 4.50
CA THR A 261 -3.15 16.83 3.21
C THR A 261 -2.50 15.49 2.86
N PRO A 262 -2.09 15.26 1.59
CA PRO A 262 -1.28 14.10 1.24
C PRO A 262 0.08 14.03 1.94
N HIS A 263 0.54 15.11 2.57
CA HIS A 263 1.87 15.20 3.19
C HIS A 263 1.83 15.15 4.72
N GLY A 264 0.67 15.37 5.32
CA GLY A 264 0.55 15.57 6.76
C GLY A 264 -0.77 16.18 7.16
N THR A 265 -0.87 16.52 8.44
CA THR A 265 -2.01 17.22 9.02
C THR A 265 -1.56 18.57 9.58
N PHE A 266 -2.38 19.59 9.42
CA PHE A 266 -2.16 20.92 9.96
C PHE A 266 -3.34 21.33 10.83
N HIS A 267 -3.11 22.12 11.87
CA HIS A 267 -4.20 22.83 12.55
C HIS A 267 -4.63 24.02 11.70
N LEU A 268 -5.94 24.26 11.58
CA LEU A 268 -6.51 25.38 10.83
C LEU A 268 -6.00 26.73 11.32
N SER A 269 -5.73 26.86 12.63
CA SER A 269 -5.14 28.05 13.24
C SER A 269 -3.72 28.36 12.75
N GLY A 270 -2.98 27.35 12.28
CA GLY A 270 -1.62 27.49 11.75
C GLY A 270 -1.57 27.83 10.25
N LEU A 271 -2.68 27.75 9.53
CA LEU A 271 -2.71 27.96 8.09
C LEU A 271 -2.88 29.44 7.73
N LYS A 272 -2.03 29.92 6.81
CA LYS A 272 -2.18 31.23 6.15
C LYS A 272 -2.85 31.13 4.79
N TYR A 273 -2.73 29.98 4.13
CA TYR A 273 -3.35 29.65 2.86
C TYR A 273 -3.90 28.23 2.95
N LEU A 274 -4.93 27.92 2.16
CA LEU A 274 -5.41 26.55 1.97
C LEU A 274 -4.70 25.96 0.74
N PRO A 275 -3.73 25.04 0.89
CA PRO A 275 -2.97 24.48 -0.22
C PRO A 275 -3.76 23.36 -0.93
N CYS A 276 -4.97 23.67 -1.38
CA CYS A 276 -5.88 22.74 -2.04
C CYS A 276 -6.82 23.48 -2.99
N SER A 277 -7.35 22.76 -3.98
CA SER A 277 -8.29 23.30 -4.97
C SER A 277 -9.64 22.61 -4.93
N CYS A 278 -10.02 21.98 -3.80
CA CYS A 278 -11.35 21.41 -3.62
C CYS A 278 -12.42 22.52 -3.51
N PRO A 279 -13.72 22.21 -3.67
CA PRO A 279 -14.79 23.21 -3.59
C PRO A 279 -14.76 24.08 -2.33
N VAL A 280 -14.37 23.51 -1.18
CA VAL A 280 -14.20 24.27 0.08
C VAL A 280 -13.03 25.25 -0.06
N CYS A 281 -11.85 24.76 -0.44
CA CYS A 281 -10.64 25.59 -0.47
C CYS A 281 -10.63 26.66 -1.58
N GLN A 282 -11.45 26.50 -2.62
CA GLN A 282 -11.67 27.55 -3.62
C GLN A 282 -12.63 28.65 -3.15
N SER A 283 -13.53 28.33 -2.22
CA SER A 283 -14.61 29.23 -1.78
C SER A 283 -14.29 29.97 -0.50
N TYR A 284 -13.30 29.50 0.28
CA TYR A 284 -12.98 30.04 1.59
C TYR A 284 -11.48 30.21 1.80
N THR A 285 -11.11 31.15 2.67
CA THR A 285 -9.80 31.27 3.30
C THR A 285 -9.77 30.57 4.67
N PRO A 286 -8.58 30.35 5.27
CA PRO A 286 -8.50 29.74 6.61
C PRO A 286 -9.30 30.49 7.68
N ASP A 287 -9.28 31.83 7.64
CA ASP A 287 -10.00 32.67 8.61
C ASP A 287 -11.51 32.67 8.35
N GLU A 288 -11.97 32.59 7.10
CA GLU A 288 -13.39 32.46 6.78
C GLU A 288 -13.96 31.10 7.22
N ILE A 289 -13.21 30.00 7.06
CA ILE A 289 -13.64 28.69 7.60
C ILE A 289 -13.78 28.80 9.12
N ARG A 290 -12.77 29.35 9.81
CA ARG A 290 -12.77 29.45 11.28
C ARG A 290 -13.96 30.24 11.83
N ASN A 291 -14.36 31.28 11.12
CA ASN A 291 -15.46 32.17 11.52
C ASN A 291 -16.81 31.80 10.87
N SER A 292 -16.89 30.69 10.15
CA SER A 292 -18.15 30.21 9.55
C SER A 292 -19.10 29.64 10.61
N ASP A 293 -20.37 29.46 10.25
CA ASP A 293 -21.38 28.86 11.13
C ASP A 293 -21.13 27.36 11.39
N ASP A 294 -20.45 26.66 10.46
CA ASP A 294 -20.18 25.22 10.55
C ASP A 294 -18.77 24.85 10.05
N PRO A 295 -17.71 25.24 10.79
CA PRO A 295 -16.32 24.96 10.40
C PRO A 295 -16.01 23.46 10.33
N VAL A 296 -16.69 22.66 11.17
CA VAL A 296 -16.44 21.22 11.28
C VAL A 296 -16.90 20.52 10.00
N THR A 297 -18.09 20.84 9.48
CA THR A 297 -18.55 20.24 8.23
C THR A 297 -17.68 20.66 7.04
N LEU A 298 -17.27 21.94 6.96
CA LEU A 298 -16.36 22.40 5.91
C LEU A 298 -15.01 21.67 5.93
N LEU A 299 -14.42 21.48 7.12
CA LEU A 299 -13.18 20.72 7.27
C LEU A 299 -13.38 19.24 6.95
N ALA A 300 -14.49 18.63 7.37
CA ALA A 300 -14.79 17.23 7.09
C ALA A 300 -14.93 16.98 5.57
N GLU A 301 -15.56 17.91 4.85
CA GLU A 301 -15.67 17.88 3.40
C GLU A 301 -14.31 18.02 2.71
N HIS A 302 -13.50 19.01 3.11
CA HIS A 302 -12.13 19.14 2.59
C HIS A 302 -11.31 17.85 2.82
N ASN A 303 -11.39 17.29 4.02
CA ASN A 303 -10.66 16.08 4.38
C ASN A 303 -11.08 14.88 3.52
N LEU A 304 -12.38 14.74 3.21
CA LEU A 304 -12.88 13.72 2.28
C LEU A 304 -12.44 13.99 0.83
N TYR A 305 -12.51 15.23 0.34
CA TYR A 305 -12.02 15.57 -1.00
C TYR A 305 -10.56 15.19 -1.17
N THR A 306 -9.72 15.53 -0.20
CA THR A 306 -8.29 15.19 -0.18
C THR A 306 -8.07 13.67 -0.17
N THR A 307 -8.88 12.96 0.61
CA THR A 307 -8.84 11.49 0.71
C THR A 307 -9.15 10.83 -0.63
N PHE A 308 -10.24 11.22 -1.28
CA PHE A 308 -10.64 10.65 -2.57
C PHE A 308 -9.74 11.12 -3.72
N GLU A 309 -9.18 12.32 -3.65
CA GLU A 309 -8.18 12.76 -4.63
C GLU A 309 -6.92 11.91 -4.55
N GLU A 310 -6.41 11.64 -3.35
CA GLU A 310 -5.20 10.84 -3.19
C GLU A 310 -5.41 9.39 -3.62
N ILE A 311 -6.54 8.76 -3.31
CA ILE A 311 -6.78 7.39 -3.77
C ILE A 311 -6.91 7.31 -5.30
N ARG A 312 -7.52 8.31 -5.96
CA ARG A 312 -7.53 8.41 -7.43
C ARG A 312 -6.12 8.54 -8.01
N ARG A 313 -5.25 9.35 -7.36
CA ARG A 313 -3.84 9.49 -7.76
C ARG A 313 -3.08 8.17 -7.62
N VAL A 314 -3.33 7.42 -6.55
CA VAL A 314 -2.75 6.08 -6.36
C VAL A 314 -3.24 5.11 -7.44
N LYS A 315 -4.54 5.11 -7.78
CA LYS A 315 -5.09 4.30 -8.89
C LYS A 315 -4.41 4.63 -10.21
N GLN A 316 -4.25 5.92 -10.53
CA GLN A 316 -3.55 6.34 -11.75
C GLN A 316 -2.10 5.83 -11.76
N ALA A 317 -1.40 5.90 -10.63
CA ALA A 317 -0.02 5.42 -10.55
C ALA A 317 0.11 3.90 -10.72
N VAL A 318 -0.86 3.12 -10.22
CA VAL A 318 -0.94 1.68 -10.49
C VAL A 318 -1.20 1.43 -11.98
N TYR A 319 -2.07 2.22 -12.61
CA TYR A 319 -2.40 2.09 -14.02
C TYR A 319 -1.20 2.34 -14.93
N ASP A 320 -0.46 3.41 -14.66
CA ASP A 320 0.72 3.80 -15.44
C ASP A 320 1.93 2.93 -15.14
N GLY A 321 1.97 2.28 -13.97
CA GLY A 321 3.08 1.44 -13.54
C GLY A 321 4.20 2.21 -12.83
N ASN A 322 3.88 3.37 -12.25
CA ASN A 322 4.80 4.24 -11.53
C ASN A 322 4.41 4.43 -10.03
N LEU A 323 3.76 3.41 -9.45
CA LEU A 323 3.34 3.44 -8.04
C LEU A 323 4.52 3.68 -7.09
N LEU A 324 5.68 3.07 -7.34
CA LEU A 324 6.84 3.18 -6.46
C LEU A 324 7.45 4.59 -6.48
N GLU A 325 7.38 5.32 -7.60
CA GLU A 325 7.71 6.73 -7.67
C GLU A 325 6.80 7.57 -6.77
N LEU A 326 5.48 7.29 -6.77
CA LEU A 326 4.54 7.98 -5.90
C LEU A 326 4.79 7.64 -4.41
N VAL A 327 5.08 6.38 -4.09
CA VAL A 327 5.44 5.94 -2.73
C VAL A 327 6.67 6.69 -2.24
N GLU A 328 7.73 6.71 -3.04
CA GLU A 328 8.97 7.40 -2.75
C GLU A 328 8.77 8.91 -2.55
N MET A 329 7.91 9.54 -3.35
CA MET A 329 7.57 10.95 -3.19
C MET A 329 6.79 11.22 -1.89
N ARG A 330 5.83 10.35 -1.54
CA ARG A 330 5.02 10.50 -0.32
C ARG A 330 5.82 10.23 0.94
N CYS A 331 6.66 9.20 0.94
CA CYS A 331 7.45 8.83 2.12
C CYS A 331 8.46 9.90 2.55
N ARG A 332 8.82 10.81 1.65
CA ARG A 332 9.67 11.98 1.98
C ARG A 332 8.96 13.06 2.77
N SER A 333 7.64 12.96 3.00
CA SER A 333 6.91 13.96 3.79
C SER A 333 7.17 13.85 5.30
N HIS A 334 7.67 12.71 5.79
CA HIS A 334 7.92 12.51 7.22
C HIS A 334 9.05 11.49 7.47
N PRO A 335 9.97 11.71 8.43
CA PRO A 335 11.07 10.78 8.72
C PRO A 335 10.61 9.34 9.00
N ARG A 336 9.49 9.17 9.71
CA ARG A 336 8.94 7.82 9.98
C ARG A 336 8.37 7.13 8.75
N LEU A 337 7.90 7.88 7.76
CA LEU A 337 7.51 7.28 6.47
C LEU A 337 8.73 6.93 5.62
N LEU A 338 9.82 7.68 5.77
CA LEU A 338 11.11 7.33 5.16
C LEU A 338 11.66 6.03 5.76
N GLU A 339 11.61 5.85 7.09
CA GLU A 339 11.95 4.57 7.74
C GLU A 339 11.09 3.42 7.19
N ALA A 340 9.79 3.66 6.93
CA ALA A 340 8.91 2.66 6.32
C ALA A 340 9.27 2.37 4.85
N LEU A 341 9.73 3.37 4.10
CA LEU A 341 10.24 3.19 2.74
C LEU A 341 11.49 2.31 2.71
N GLU A 342 12.43 2.56 3.63
CA GLU A 342 13.60 1.69 3.78
C GLU A 342 13.19 0.28 4.16
N ARG A 343 12.18 0.15 5.04
CA ARG A 343 11.67 -1.14 5.49
C ARG A 343 11.00 -1.92 4.36
N ILE A 344 10.15 -1.30 3.55
CA ILE A 344 9.49 -2.01 2.43
C ILE A 344 10.52 -2.50 1.40
N TYR A 345 11.60 -1.75 1.17
CA TYR A 345 12.68 -2.19 0.29
C TYR A 345 13.60 -3.25 0.90
N SER A 346 13.52 -3.54 2.20
CA SER A 346 14.10 -4.78 2.75
C SER A 346 13.31 -6.04 2.31
N TYR A 347 12.10 -5.85 1.77
CA TYR A 347 11.26 -6.88 1.17
C TYR A 347 11.23 -6.82 -0.36
N SER A 348 12.24 -6.23 -1.01
CA SER A 348 12.25 -6.10 -2.47
C SER A 348 12.17 -7.43 -3.22
N ASP A 349 12.72 -8.51 -2.67
CA ASP A 349 12.56 -9.85 -3.25
C ASP A 349 11.10 -10.31 -3.28
N TRP A 350 10.32 -9.99 -2.25
CA TRP A 350 8.91 -10.30 -2.19
C TRP A 350 8.10 -9.40 -3.13
N LEU A 351 8.41 -8.10 -3.21
CA LEU A 351 7.80 -7.19 -4.18
C LEU A 351 8.04 -7.64 -5.62
N GLU A 352 9.26 -8.14 -5.91
CA GLU A 352 9.66 -8.54 -7.26
C GLU A 352 8.86 -9.69 -7.84
N ILE A 353 8.32 -10.57 -6.98
CA ILE A 353 7.44 -11.68 -7.37
C ILE A 353 6.16 -11.16 -8.04
N TYR A 354 5.63 -10.02 -7.58
CA TYR A 354 4.32 -9.50 -8.01
C TYR A 354 4.42 -8.34 -8.99
N ASP A 355 5.55 -7.64 -8.99
CA ASP A 355 5.76 -6.47 -9.86
C ASP A 355 5.73 -6.88 -11.35
N PRO A 356 5.00 -6.16 -12.22
CA PRO A 356 4.94 -6.48 -13.65
C PRO A 356 6.31 -6.49 -14.34
N ILE A 357 6.47 -7.35 -15.35
CA ILE A 357 7.72 -7.48 -16.13
C ILE A 357 8.00 -6.21 -16.96
N SER A 358 6.96 -5.49 -17.39
CA SER A 358 7.06 -4.29 -18.22
C SER A 358 6.05 -3.24 -17.75
N LYS A 359 6.51 -1.99 -17.63
CA LYS A 359 5.77 -0.83 -17.12
C LYS A 359 6.18 0.44 -17.88
N SER A 360 5.70 1.60 -17.45
CA SER A 360 6.23 2.89 -17.89
C SER A 360 7.72 3.02 -17.59
N THR A 361 8.35 4.04 -18.18
CA THR A 361 9.75 4.38 -17.94
C THR A 361 10.07 4.44 -16.45
N PHE A 362 11.16 3.78 -16.05
CA PHE A 362 11.69 3.82 -14.70
C PHE A 362 12.36 5.16 -14.43
N PHE A 363 11.97 5.86 -13.37
CA PHE A 363 12.61 7.12 -12.96
C PHE A 363 13.44 6.91 -11.69
N TYR A 364 14.74 7.20 -11.79
CA TYR A 364 15.63 7.24 -10.65
C TYR A 364 15.52 8.59 -9.92
N CYS A 365 14.70 8.63 -8.86
CA CYS A 365 14.42 9.85 -8.10
C CYS A 365 15.15 9.92 -6.74
N GLY A 366 15.82 8.84 -6.32
CA GLY A 366 16.58 8.81 -5.08
C GLY A 366 17.32 7.47 -4.85
N PRO A 367 18.15 7.39 -3.80
CA PRO A 367 18.95 6.20 -3.52
C PRO A 367 18.11 4.93 -3.32
N GLU A 368 16.89 5.07 -2.81
CA GLU A 368 15.98 3.95 -2.58
C GLU A 368 15.50 3.32 -3.90
N SER A 369 15.47 4.08 -5.00
CA SER A 369 15.12 3.57 -6.33
C SER A 369 16.05 2.44 -6.78
N ALA A 370 17.31 2.42 -6.30
CA ALA A 370 18.27 1.35 -6.60
C ALA A 370 17.89 -0.01 -5.98
N LYS A 371 16.97 -0.02 -5.00
CA LYS A 371 16.48 -1.24 -4.34
C LYS A 371 15.16 -1.75 -4.92
N ARG A 372 14.62 -1.09 -5.96
CA ARG A 372 13.32 -1.44 -6.53
C ARG A 372 13.32 -2.80 -7.25
N PRO A 373 12.14 -3.44 -7.38
CA PRO A 373 11.96 -4.73 -8.05
C PRO A 373 12.65 -4.87 -9.41
N GLU A 374 12.65 -3.82 -10.24
CA GLU A 374 13.27 -3.80 -11.57
C GLU A 374 14.77 -4.10 -11.50
N VAL A 375 15.45 -3.45 -10.57
CA VAL A 375 16.91 -3.56 -10.39
C VAL A 375 17.26 -4.93 -9.84
N ILE A 376 16.48 -5.42 -8.86
CA ILE A 376 16.64 -6.76 -8.30
C ILE A 376 16.40 -7.84 -9.36
N ARG A 377 15.33 -7.71 -10.14
CA ARG A 377 15.00 -8.61 -11.25
C ARG A 377 16.09 -8.64 -12.30
N PHE A 378 16.62 -7.46 -12.67
CA PHE A 378 17.73 -7.38 -13.61
C PHE A 378 18.92 -8.16 -13.09
N SER A 379 19.34 -7.93 -11.84
CA SER A 379 20.42 -8.67 -11.19
C SER A 379 20.19 -10.17 -11.27
N LYS A 380 19.00 -10.66 -10.86
CA LYS A 380 18.64 -12.10 -10.93
C LYS A 380 18.68 -12.66 -12.36
N ARG A 381 18.29 -11.88 -13.36
CA ARG A 381 18.26 -12.32 -14.76
C ARG A 381 19.62 -12.28 -15.47
N MET A 382 20.67 -11.75 -14.85
CA MET A 382 22.02 -11.76 -15.41
C MET A 382 22.54 -13.15 -15.74
N GLU A 383 22.11 -14.17 -15.01
CA GLU A 383 22.45 -15.58 -15.27
C GLU A 383 21.99 -16.08 -16.65
N ARG A 384 21.13 -15.31 -17.34
CA ARG A 384 20.67 -15.61 -18.70
C ARG A 384 21.57 -15.01 -19.77
N LEU A 385 22.50 -14.15 -19.39
CA LEU A 385 23.45 -13.50 -20.30
C LEU A 385 24.69 -14.40 -20.40
N ASN A 386 24.88 -15.02 -21.55
CA ASN A 386 26.07 -15.78 -21.88
C ASN A 386 26.98 -14.91 -22.74
N ILE A 387 28.16 -14.60 -22.22
CA ILE A 387 29.18 -13.78 -22.87
C ILE A 387 30.42 -14.65 -23.01
N ASP A 388 30.90 -14.78 -24.22
CA ASP A 388 32.13 -15.48 -24.60
C ASP A 388 33.09 -14.53 -25.32
N GLY A 389 34.37 -14.90 -25.43
CA GLY A 389 35.36 -14.06 -26.10
C GLY A 389 35.57 -12.71 -25.40
N SER A 390 35.63 -11.64 -26.18
CA SER A 390 35.96 -10.29 -25.72
C SER A 390 34.73 -9.40 -25.62
N ALA A 391 34.55 -8.69 -24.49
CA ALA A 391 33.41 -7.82 -24.25
C ALA A 391 33.84 -6.42 -23.80
N ILE A 392 33.23 -5.39 -24.39
CA ILE A 392 33.41 -4.00 -23.99
C ILE A 392 32.17 -3.45 -23.29
N ILE A 393 32.37 -2.82 -22.13
CA ILE A 393 31.33 -2.14 -21.35
C ILE A 393 31.55 -0.64 -21.44
N ARG A 394 30.61 0.09 -22.06
CA ARG A 394 30.66 1.55 -22.21
C ARG A 394 29.50 2.23 -21.47
N PRO A 395 29.59 3.51 -21.08
CA PRO A 395 28.42 4.22 -20.56
C PRO A 395 27.28 4.24 -21.58
N ALA A 396 26.06 4.01 -21.11
CA ALA A 396 24.87 4.06 -21.96
C ALA A 396 24.73 5.42 -22.68
N GLY A 397 24.38 5.39 -23.97
CA GLY A 397 24.20 6.60 -24.79
C GLY A 397 25.50 7.28 -25.26
N SER A 398 26.68 6.67 -25.03
CA SER A 398 27.95 7.20 -25.53
C SER A 398 28.17 6.90 -27.02
N ASN A 399 28.56 7.92 -27.80
CA ASN A 399 28.82 7.82 -29.26
C ASN A 399 30.23 7.26 -29.59
N ILE A 400 30.63 6.18 -28.92
CA ILE A 400 31.97 5.59 -29.08
C ILE A 400 31.96 4.67 -30.30
N LYS A 401 32.65 5.07 -31.38
CA LYS A 401 32.61 4.45 -32.71
C LYS A 401 33.61 3.30 -32.94
N ASN A 402 34.62 3.17 -32.08
CA ASN A 402 35.71 2.18 -32.24
C ASN A 402 35.54 1.01 -31.28
N THR A 403 34.50 0.20 -31.49
CA THR A 403 34.23 -1.00 -30.67
C THR A 403 34.06 -2.27 -31.51
N SER A 404 34.38 -2.22 -32.81
CA SER A 404 34.26 -3.34 -33.75
C SER A 404 35.21 -4.51 -33.49
N ASP A 405 36.17 -4.34 -32.58
CA ASP A 405 37.20 -5.33 -32.27
C ASP A 405 36.79 -6.25 -31.11
N PHE A 406 35.60 -6.06 -30.54
CA PHE A 406 35.06 -6.88 -29.46
C PHE A 406 33.92 -7.78 -29.97
N ASP A 407 33.87 -9.01 -29.46
CA ASP A 407 32.82 -9.98 -29.78
C ASP A 407 31.46 -9.51 -29.24
N HIS A 408 31.45 -8.83 -28.08
CA HIS A 408 30.23 -8.32 -27.43
C HIS A 408 30.34 -6.86 -27.04
N MET A 409 29.22 -6.15 -27.18
CA MET A 409 29.07 -4.75 -26.76
C MET A 409 28.00 -4.62 -25.68
N LEU A 410 28.38 -4.04 -24.54
CA LEU A 410 27.50 -3.80 -23.41
C LEU A 410 27.44 -2.31 -23.06
N GLU A 411 26.28 -1.86 -22.61
CA GLU A 411 26.08 -0.55 -22.00
C GLU A 411 26.02 -0.65 -20.47
N PHE A 412 26.59 0.34 -19.80
CA PHE A 412 26.54 0.52 -18.36
C PHE A 412 25.58 1.65 -18.00
N LYS A 413 24.53 1.33 -17.23
CA LYS A 413 23.54 2.32 -16.77
C LYS A 413 23.19 2.13 -15.29
N PRO A 414 23.53 3.08 -14.41
CA PRO A 414 23.04 3.07 -13.04
C PRO A 414 21.52 3.31 -12.92
N PRO A 415 20.81 2.63 -11.99
CA PRO A 415 21.32 1.69 -10.98
C PRO A 415 21.45 0.22 -11.46
N PHE A 416 21.23 -0.07 -12.74
CA PHE A 416 21.21 -1.45 -13.26
C PHE A 416 22.59 -2.08 -13.33
N GLY A 417 23.49 -1.58 -14.17
CA GLY A 417 24.79 -2.21 -14.46
C GLY A 417 25.00 -2.44 -15.95
N ALA A 418 25.86 -3.40 -16.29
CA ALA A 418 26.18 -3.74 -17.68
C ALA A 418 25.14 -4.65 -18.33
N TYR A 419 24.64 -4.30 -19.52
CA TYR A 419 23.68 -5.08 -20.31
C TYR A 419 23.97 -4.98 -21.82
N PRO A 420 23.56 -5.95 -22.65
CA PRO A 420 23.75 -5.89 -24.11
C PRO A 420 23.12 -4.67 -24.76
N VAL A 421 23.82 -4.02 -25.70
CA VAL A 421 23.35 -2.78 -26.38
C VAL A 421 21.96 -2.93 -27.00
N GLU A 422 21.59 -4.13 -27.42
CA GLU A 422 20.30 -4.47 -28.02
C GLU A 422 19.12 -4.28 -27.03
N LEU A 423 19.41 -4.27 -25.73
CA LEU A 423 18.40 -4.04 -24.69
C LEU A 423 18.23 -2.57 -24.32
N GLY A 424 19.06 -1.64 -24.84
CA GLY A 424 19.06 -0.24 -24.41
C GLY A 424 17.72 0.49 -24.59
N GLU A 425 16.92 0.10 -25.57
CA GLU A 425 15.58 0.66 -25.82
C GLU A 425 14.45 -0.11 -25.12
N VAL A 426 14.77 -1.20 -24.43
CA VAL A 426 13.80 -2.09 -23.77
C VAL A 426 13.68 -1.74 -22.29
N TYR A 427 12.47 -1.81 -21.74
CA TYR A 427 12.25 -1.65 -20.31
C TYR A 427 13.01 -2.73 -19.49
N PRO A 428 13.70 -2.37 -18.39
CA PRO A 428 13.75 -1.04 -17.76
C PRO A 428 14.93 -0.16 -18.19
N PHE A 429 15.72 -0.53 -19.20
CA PHE A 429 16.92 0.20 -19.61
C PHE A 429 16.65 1.52 -20.33
N ASN A 430 15.42 1.73 -20.79
CA ASN A 430 14.93 3.05 -21.19
C ASN A 430 14.75 4.03 -20.00
N ALA A 431 15.20 3.66 -18.79
CA ALA A 431 15.15 4.47 -17.57
C ALA A 431 15.70 5.90 -17.74
N GLU A 432 15.09 6.84 -17.01
CA GLU A 432 15.62 8.19 -16.86
C GLU A 432 16.35 8.29 -15.51
N SER A 433 17.59 8.75 -15.56
CA SER A 433 18.41 9.00 -14.38
C SER A 433 19.21 10.29 -14.54
N PRO A 434 19.58 10.96 -13.43
CA PRO A 434 20.42 12.15 -13.48
C PRO A 434 21.74 11.85 -14.18
N SER A 435 22.30 12.84 -14.89
CA SER A 435 23.60 12.72 -15.56
C SER A 435 24.77 12.47 -14.59
N VAL A 436 24.61 12.90 -13.33
CA VAL A 436 25.55 12.63 -12.24
C VAL A 436 24.92 11.62 -11.29
N HIS A 437 25.50 10.42 -11.22
CA HIS A 437 24.98 9.34 -10.40
C HIS A 437 25.50 9.41 -8.96
N GLY A 438 24.60 9.21 -7.99
CA GLY A 438 24.97 9.11 -6.57
C GLY A 438 25.65 7.77 -6.25
N PRO A 439 26.31 7.68 -5.08
CA PRO A 439 27.08 6.50 -4.68
C PRO A 439 26.22 5.24 -4.61
N GLU A 440 24.98 5.30 -4.17
CA GLU A 440 24.10 4.13 -4.09
C GLU A 440 23.76 3.55 -5.47
N SER A 441 23.31 4.39 -6.41
CA SER A 441 23.03 3.94 -7.78
C SER A 441 24.27 3.35 -8.45
N LEU A 442 25.40 4.03 -8.30
CA LEU A 442 26.65 3.61 -8.93
C LEU A 442 27.16 2.32 -8.31
N GLY A 443 27.08 2.20 -6.98
CA GLY A 443 27.45 1.00 -6.23
C GLY A 443 26.68 -0.23 -6.70
N VAL A 444 25.34 -0.15 -6.74
CA VAL A 444 24.50 -1.27 -7.20
C VAL A 444 24.82 -1.66 -8.64
N ALA A 445 24.98 -0.68 -9.53
CA ALA A 445 25.33 -0.92 -10.93
C ALA A 445 26.69 -1.60 -11.11
N LEU A 446 27.69 -1.19 -10.32
CA LEU A 446 29.03 -1.79 -10.31
C LEU A 446 29.00 -3.21 -9.75
N GLU A 447 28.26 -3.46 -8.67
CA GLU A 447 28.09 -4.81 -8.09
C GLU A 447 27.43 -5.77 -9.08
N ASN A 448 26.39 -5.30 -9.75
CA ASN A 448 25.71 -6.02 -10.82
C ASN A 448 26.66 -6.30 -12.01
N THR A 449 27.51 -5.34 -12.37
CA THR A 449 28.53 -5.54 -13.42
C THR A 449 29.58 -6.57 -13.00
N ILE A 450 30.06 -6.52 -11.75
CA ILE A 450 30.98 -7.53 -11.19
C ILE A 450 30.33 -8.92 -11.20
N ARG A 451 29.04 -9.01 -10.88
CA ARG A 451 28.28 -10.27 -10.93
C ARG A 451 28.24 -10.82 -12.36
N LEU A 452 27.94 -9.98 -13.35
CA LEU A 452 27.93 -10.40 -14.76
C LEU A 452 29.28 -10.99 -15.19
N ILE A 453 30.39 -10.33 -14.85
CA ILE A 453 31.74 -10.80 -15.17
C ILE A 453 32.02 -12.16 -14.51
N LYS A 454 31.66 -12.32 -13.23
CA LYS A 454 31.86 -13.59 -12.50
C LYS A 454 31.02 -14.74 -13.03
N LEU A 455 29.84 -14.46 -13.60
CA LEU A 455 28.98 -15.46 -14.24
C LEU A 455 29.53 -15.93 -15.59
N ASN A 456 30.46 -15.18 -16.19
CA ASN A 456 31.06 -15.45 -17.50
C ASN A 456 32.60 -15.50 -17.38
N PRO A 457 33.16 -16.50 -16.66
CA PRO A 457 34.59 -16.55 -16.33
C PRO A 457 35.52 -16.75 -17.53
N ASP A 458 34.99 -17.25 -18.65
CA ASP A 458 35.76 -17.52 -19.87
C ASP A 458 35.83 -16.31 -20.82
N ALA A 459 35.17 -15.20 -20.48
CA ALA A 459 35.17 -13.97 -21.26
C ALA A 459 36.13 -12.90 -20.71
N GLU A 460 36.72 -12.12 -21.60
CA GLU A 460 37.59 -11.00 -21.27
C GLU A 460 36.82 -9.68 -21.33
N PHE A 461 36.69 -9.00 -20.19
CA PHE A 461 35.93 -7.75 -20.10
C PHE A 461 36.84 -6.52 -20.08
N THR A 462 36.45 -5.50 -20.85
CA THR A 462 37.02 -4.16 -20.82
C THR A 462 35.97 -3.15 -20.42
N PHE A 463 36.17 -2.45 -19.30
CA PHE A 463 35.26 -1.43 -18.78
C PHE A 463 35.77 -0.02 -19.09
N MET A 464 34.99 0.74 -19.85
CA MET A 464 35.26 2.15 -20.15
C MET A 464 34.76 3.01 -19.00
N LYS A 465 35.70 3.44 -18.15
CA LYS A 465 35.43 4.29 -16.99
C LYS A 465 35.44 5.77 -17.41
N PRO A 466 34.35 6.53 -17.19
CA PRO A 466 34.40 7.98 -17.27
C PRO A 466 35.36 8.56 -16.23
N ASP A 467 36.12 9.60 -16.58
CA ASP A 467 37.12 10.20 -15.68
C ASP A 467 36.52 10.61 -14.33
N HIS A 468 35.33 11.20 -14.34
CA HIS A 468 34.61 11.67 -13.15
C HIS A 468 33.98 10.57 -12.29
N MET A 469 33.99 9.30 -12.72
CA MET A 469 33.35 8.20 -12.00
C MET A 469 34.22 7.69 -10.85
N GLU A 470 33.89 8.02 -9.60
CA GLU A 470 34.63 7.53 -8.43
C GLU A 470 33.74 6.67 -7.53
N HIS A 471 34.22 5.48 -7.17
CA HIS A 471 33.54 4.59 -6.23
C HIS A 471 34.51 3.52 -5.69
N PRO A 472 34.47 3.15 -4.38
CA PRO A 472 35.36 2.13 -3.81
C PRO A 472 35.27 0.75 -4.50
N ILE A 473 34.13 0.43 -5.11
CA ILE A 473 33.92 -0.85 -5.81
C ILE A 473 34.73 -0.94 -7.11
N LEU A 474 35.19 0.18 -7.68
CA LEU A 474 36.02 0.17 -8.88
C LEU A 474 37.34 -0.59 -8.68
N GLU A 475 37.90 -0.60 -7.46
CA GLU A 475 39.09 -1.40 -7.14
C GLU A 475 38.83 -2.90 -7.26
N LYS A 476 37.61 -3.36 -6.92
CA LYS A 476 37.21 -4.75 -7.12
C LYS A 476 37.04 -5.05 -8.60
N LEU A 477 36.44 -4.13 -9.36
CA LEU A 477 36.24 -4.27 -10.80
C LEU A 477 37.58 -4.35 -11.56
N SER A 478 38.57 -3.52 -11.19
CA SER A 478 39.89 -3.53 -11.84
C SER A 478 40.69 -4.81 -11.62
N SER A 479 40.34 -5.61 -10.60
CA SER A 479 40.96 -6.92 -10.37
C SER A 479 40.46 -8.02 -11.31
N ILE A 480 39.32 -7.81 -12.00
CA ILE A 480 38.64 -8.83 -12.82
C ILE A 480 38.31 -8.36 -14.25
N ALA A 481 38.57 -7.09 -14.58
CA ALA A 481 38.34 -6.51 -15.90
C ALA A 481 39.39 -5.43 -16.21
N ASN A 482 39.70 -5.27 -17.48
CA ASN A 482 40.58 -4.21 -17.96
C ASN A 482 39.86 -2.86 -17.85
N ILE A 483 40.45 -1.88 -17.18
CA ILE A 483 39.86 -0.53 -17.06
C ILE A 483 40.51 0.42 -18.05
N VAL A 484 39.70 1.03 -18.90
CA VAL A 484 40.12 2.08 -19.83
C VAL A 484 39.43 3.37 -19.44
N ASN A 485 40.19 4.40 -19.07
CA ASN A 485 39.63 5.71 -18.80
C ASN A 485 39.28 6.40 -20.13
N PHE A 486 38.17 7.12 -20.17
CA PHE A 486 37.86 7.99 -21.30
C PHE A 486 37.20 9.29 -20.85
N SER A 487 37.50 10.36 -21.59
CA SER A 487 36.88 11.67 -21.47
C SER A 487 35.68 11.76 -22.41
N GLN A 488 34.50 12.05 -21.87
CA GLN A 488 33.28 12.33 -22.65
C GLN A 488 33.35 13.64 -23.43
#